data_AF-A0A0C2MW21-F1
#
_entry.id   AF-A0A0C2MW21-F1
#
_cell.length_a   1.000
_cell.length_b   1.000
_cell.length_c   1.000
_cell.angle_alpha   90.00
_cell.angle_beta   90.00
_cell.angle_gamma   90.00
#
_symmetry.space_group_name_H-M   'P 1'
#
loop_
_entity.id
_entity.type
_entity.pdbx_description
1 polymer ?
#
loop_
_entity_poly.entity_id
_entity_poly.type
_entity_poly.pdbx_seq_one_letter_code
_entity_poly.pdbx_strand_id
1 'polypeptide(L)'
;MYLRTSQHQLLIKANPKNPKNPRMPSKNRDNRISGVQPLSRSKSFCLGYMNELGSRIGSKCRYAPEFCTKYDDRNHMRFEHILSSPMIDLNKLKQLAWNGIPDCCRLMTWQILSGILTIFPAQHGEILIKKRDEYNKFISTYFQNRNSTSNSATIRQICIDIPRTFPLVPIFQNDSIQSMYQRILYIWAIRHPASSYVQGINDLIGPILFSALFPYFGSDVLTSDPSTLDGQTLLDVEVNCFWLLTKLLDNIIDNYTPDQPGIQTKIRKVRRLVEMFDSNQF
;
A
#
# COMPACT_ATOMS: atom_id res chain seq x y z
N MET A 1 -1.38 34.73 56.62
CA MET A 1 -1.51 35.74 57.69
C MET A 1 -0.18 36.49 57.77
N TYR A 2 -0.03 37.59 57.02
CA TYR A 2 0.93 38.67 57.28
C TYR A 2 0.38 39.93 56.58
N LEU A 3 0.01 40.90 57.40
CA LEU A 3 -0.19 42.32 57.09
C LEU A 3 1.22 42.93 56.79
N ARG A 4 1.47 44.07 56.13
CA ARG A 4 0.78 45.38 56.09
C ARG A 4 1.60 46.35 55.20
N THR A 5 0.93 47.25 54.46
CA THR A 5 1.22 48.72 54.25
C THR A 5 2.57 49.19 53.64
N SER A 6 2.71 50.27 52.86
CA SER A 6 1.97 51.55 52.80
C SER A 6 2.28 52.37 51.52
N GLN A 7 1.43 53.37 51.26
CA GLN A 7 1.41 54.35 50.16
C GLN A 7 2.41 55.53 50.32
N HIS A 8 2.74 56.23 49.23
CA HIS A 8 2.89 57.72 49.14
C HIS A 8 2.99 58.19 47.66
N GLN A 9 1.97 58.94 47.16
CA GLN A 9 1.96 60.35 46.68
C GLN A 9 2.81 60.73 45.45
N LEU A 10 2.17 61.05 44.30
CA LEU A 10 1.77 62.38 43.76
C LEU A 10 2.90 63.19 43.08
N LEU A 11 2.75 63.51 41.77
CA LEU A 11 2.73 64.89 41.25
C LEU A 11 2.60 64.97 39.70
N ILE A 12 1.86 66.00 39.29
CA ILE A 12 1.36 66.39 37.96
C ILE A 12 2.32 67.38 37.28
N LYS A 13 2.38 67.40 35.92
CA LYS A 13 2.46 68.57 34.99
C LYS A 13 2.63 68.06 33.55
N ALA A 14 1.62 68.09 32.67
CA ALA A 14 1.10 69.19 31.83
C ALA A 14 1.91 69.46 30.51
N ASN A 15 1.32 69.02 29.37
CA ASN A 15 1.08 69.61 28.01
C ASN A 15 1.93 70.83 27.51
N PRO A 16 1.99 71.24 26.21
CA PRO A 16 1.10 70.93 25.06
C PRO A 16 1.70 70.93 23.61
N LYS A 17 0.88 70.57 22.60
CA LYS A 17 0.64 71.26 21.29
C LYS A 17 0.50 70.33 20.05
N ASN A 18 -0.73 70.30 19.52
CA ASN A 18 -1.17 69.98 18.14
C ASN A 18 -0.82 71.18 17.19
N PRO A 19 -1.17 71.29 15.87
CA PRO A 19 -1.69 70.36 14.84
C PRO A 19 -1.10 70.57 13.40
N LYS A 20 -1.54 69.77 12.40
CA LYS A 20 -2.02 70.16 11.01
C LYS A 20 -1.59 69.22 9.85
N ASN A 21 -2.61 68.79 9.09
CA ASN A 21 -2.66 68.05 7.80
C ASN A 21 -2.39 69.00 6.59
N PRO A 22 -1.91 68.59 5.37
CA PRO A 22 -2.82 68.16 4.26
C PRO A 22 -2.26 67.34 3.04
N ARG A 23 -3.15 66.57 2.36
CA ARG A 23 -3.34 66.15 0.92
C ARG A 23 -2.19 65.94 -0.13
N MET A 24 -2.13 64.70 -0.72
CA MET A 24 -2.06 64.17 -2.15
C MET A 24 -1.57 65.06 -3.34
N PRO A 25 -1.08 64.58 -4.56
CA PRO A 25 -1.10 63.24 -5.23
C PRO A 25 0.10 62.80 -6.15
N SER A 26 0.00 61.56 -6.69
CA SER A 26 0.47 61.01 -8.00
C SER A 26 1.86 60.37 -8.19
N LYS A 27 1.89 59.08 -8.55
CA LYS A 27 2.13 58.56 -9.93
C LYS A 27 2.10 57.02 -9.98
N ASN A 28 1.25 56.49 -10.86
CA ASN A 28 1.30 55.13 -11.37
C ASN A 28 2.68 54.83 -11.98
N ARG A 29 3.23 53.65 -11.68
CA ARG A 29 3.74 52.73 -12.71
C ARG A 29 3.49 51.29 -12.27
N ASP A 30 2.64 50.64 -13.06
CA ASP A 30 2.47 49.21 -13.12
C ASP A 30 3.82 48.49 -13.26
N ASN A 31 4.01 47.43 -12.47
CA ASN A 31 4.47 46.18 -13.05
C ASN A 31 3.90 45.00 -12.24
N ARG A 32 2.86 44.39 -12.81
CA ARG A 32 2.32 43.11 -12.38
C ARG A 32 3.41 42.05 -12.52
N ILE A 33 3.73 41.37 -11.43
CA ILE A 33 3.88 39.91 -11.48
C ILE A 33 2.68 39.35 -10.73
N SER A 34 1.58 39.26 -11.48
CA SER A 34 0.40 38.52 -11.11
C SER A 34 0.73 37.04 -10.99
N GLY A 35 0.35 36.42 -9.88
CA GLY A 35 0.06 34.99 -9.83
C GLY A 35 1.08 34.14 -9.07
N VAL A 36 1.14 34.29 -7.75
CA VAL A 36 1.31 33.11 -6.90
C VAL A 36 -0.02 32.91 -6.19
N GLN A 37 -0.93 32.20 -6.86
CA GLN A 37 -2.05 31.58 -6.15
C GLN A 37 -1.44 30.53 -5.21
N PRO A 38 -1.96 30.37 -3.98
CA PRO A 38 -1.53 29.29 -3.11
C PRO A 38 -1.77 27.97 -3.85
N LEU A 39 -0.73 27.13 -3.98
CA LEU A 39 -0.85 25.82 -4.62
C LEU A 39 -2.01 25.08 -3.95
N SER A 40 -3.04 24.76 -4.73
CA SER A 40 -4.13 23.91 -4.30
C SER A 40 -3.55 22.57 -3.84
N ARG A 41 -4.11 22.01 -2.76
CA ARG A 41 -3.79 20.67 -2.23
C ARG A 41 -3.70 19.66 -3.38
N SER A 42 -2.50 19.33 -3.82
CA SER A 42 -2.27 18.36 -4.88
C SER A 42 -2.71 16.99 -4.37
N LYS A 43 -3.69 16.38 -5.05
CA LYS A 43 -4.11 15.00 -4.77
C LYS A 43 -2.93 14.10 -5.16
N SER A 44 -2.47 13.23 -4.25
CA SER A 44 -1.42 12.22 -4.52
C SER A 44 -1.72 11.51 -5.84
N PHE A 45 -0.70 11.32 -6.69
CA PHE A 45 -0.86 10.63 -7.97
C PHE A 45 -1.27 9.17 -7.73
N CYS A 46 -0.67 8.47 -6.76
CA CYS A 46 -1.07 7.12 -6.40
C CYS A 46 -2.55 7.07 -5.99
N LEU A 47 -3.02 8.08 -5.24
CA LEU A 47 -4.42 8.18 -4.84
C LEU A 47 -5.35 8.57 -6.01
N GLY A 48 -4.91 9.47 -6.90
CA GLY A 48 -5.63 9.87 -8.11
C GLY A 48 -5.76 8.71 -9.09
N TYR A 49 -4.71 7.92 -9.24
CA TYR A 49 -4.63 6.70 -10.02
C TYR A 49 -5.61 5.62 -9.51
N MET A 50 -5.67 5.39 -8.19
CA MET A 50 -6.63 4.45 -7.60
C MET A 50 -8.09 4.93 -7.75
N ASN A 51 -8.34 6.24 -7.59
CA ASN A 51 -9.66 6.84 -7.83
C ASN A 51 -10.09 6.81 -9.31
N GLU A 52 -9.15 6.99 -10.24
CA GLU A 52 -9.41 6.92 -11.69
C GLU A 52 -9.69 5.48 -12.13
N LEU A 53 -9.01 4.49 -11.54
CA LEU A 53 -9.37 3.08 -11.67
C LEU A 53 -10.79 2.80 -11.17
N GLY A 54 -11.12 3.23 -9.94
CA GLY A 54 -12.48 3.08 -9.39
C GLY A 54 -13.57 3.70 -10.27
N SER A 55 -13.30 4.89 -10.84
CA SER A 55 -14.23 5.60 -11.73
C SER A 55 -14.39 4.91 -13.09
N ARG A 56 -13.30 4.45 -13.71
CA ARG A 56 -13.34 3.72 -15.01
C ARG A 56 -14.03 2.36 -14.90
N ILE A 57 -14.16 1.82 -13.70
CA ILE A 57 -14.74 0.51 -13.38
C ILE A 57 -16.18 0.64 -12.87
N GLY A 58 -16.76 1.86 -12.87
CA GLY A 58 -18.16 2.10 -12.49
C GLY A 58 -18.44 1.94 -10.99
N SER A 59 -17.41 1.95 -10.15
CA SER A 59 -17.53 1.77 -8.71
C SER A 59 -17.58 3.12 -7.98
N LYS A 60 -18.52 3.29 -7.04
CA LYS A 60 -18.61 4.46 -6.14
C LYS A 60 -17.48 4.52 -5.08
N CYS A 61 -16.42 3.74 -5.25
CA CYS A 61 -15.36 3.62 -4.26
C CYS A 61 -14.56 4.91 -4.19
N ARG A 62 -14.80 5.68 -3.12
CA ARG A 62 -14.06 6.91 -2.80
C ARG A 62 -12.89 6.50 -1.92
N TYR A 63 -11.70 6.42 -2.51
CA TYR A 63 -10.46 6.27 -1.75
C TYR A 63 -10.28 7.49 -0.86
N ALA A 64 -9.94 7.31 0.41
CA ALA A 64 -9.88 8.39 1.38
C ALA A 64 -8.59 9.21 1.20
N PRO A 65 -8.66 10.44 0.64
CA PRO A 65 -7.47 11.27 0.39
C PRO A 65 -6.72 11.66 1.66
N GLU A 66 -7.38 11.64 2.80
CA GLU A 66 -6.85 12.16 4.06
C GLU A 66 -5.71 11.28 4.61
N PHE A 67 -5.72 9.97 4.36
CA PHE A 67 -4.71 9.06 4.93
C PHE A 67 -3.36 9.12 4.23
N CYS A 68 -3.33 9.39 2.91
CA CYS A 68 -2.05 9.61 2.20
C CYS A 68 -1.42 10.97 2.56
N THR A 69 -2.20 11.96 2.99
CA THR A 69 -1.67 13.31 3.29
C THR A 69 -0.83 13.40 4.57
N LYS A 70 -0.72 12.33 5.36
CA LYS A 70 0.18 12.30 6.54
C LYS A 70 1.63 11.95 6.21
N TYR A 71 1.95 11.46 5.00
CA TYR A 71 3.30 11.04 4.62
C TYR A 71 4.07 12.18 3.95
N ASP A 72 4.30 13.27 4.68
CA ASP A 72 5.01 14.46 4.18
C ASP A 72 6.55 14.35 4.34
N ASP A 73 7.11 13.18 3.99
CA ASP A 73 8.57 12.98 4.00
C ASP A 73 9.14 13.07 2.58
N ARG A 74 10.36 13.59 2.47
CA ARG A 74 11.15 13.71 1.23
C ARG A 74 11.20 12.39 0.45
N ASN A 75 11.17 11.24 1.12
CA ASN A 75 11.12 9.95 0.46
C ASN A 75 9.79 9.73 -0.30
N HIS A 76 8.65 10.04 0.32
CA HIS A 76 7.33 9.95 -0.33
C HIS A 76 7.25 10.82 -1.60
N MET A 77 7.69 12.07 -1.51
CA MET A 77 7.71 12.97 -2.68
C MET A 77 8.55 12.43 -3.84
N ARG A 78 9.67 11.75 -3.55
CA ARG A 78 10.49 11.10 -4.60
C ARG A 78 9.75 9.97 -5.29
N PHE A 79 8.99 9.16 -4.55
CA PHE A 79 8.16 8.10 -5.12
C PHE A 79 7.01 8.65 -5.95
N GLU A 80 6.28 9.65 -5.45
CA GLU A 80 5.21 10.30 -6.21
C GLU A 80 5.74 10.90 -7.53
N HIS A 81 6.90 11.55 -7.49
CA HIS A 81 7.53 12.12 -8.69
C HIS A 81 7.89 11.05 -9.73
N ILE A 82 8.52 9.94 -9.32
CA ILE A 82 8.92 8.90 -10.28
C ILE A 82 7.72 8.10 -10.80
N LEU A 83 6.73 7.82 -9.96
CA LEU A 83 5.55 7.01 -10.33
C LEU A 83 4.56 7.79 -11.22
N SER A 84 4.53 9.12 -11.11
CA SER A 84 3.73 10.01 -11.97
C SER A 84 4.36 10.29 -13.34
N SER A 85 5.61 9.86 -13.56
CA SER A 85 6.27 10.01 -14.86
C SER A 85 5.52 9.26 -15.97
N PRO A 86 5.35 9.82 -17.18
CA PRO A 86 4.71 9.12 -18.31
C PRO A 86 5.45 7.83 -18.70
N MET A 87 6.74 7.75 -18.37
CA MET A 87 7.56 6.55 -18.46
C MET A 87 8.41 6.43 -17.19
N ILE A 88 8.19 5.38 -16.43
CA ILE A 88 8.85 5.13 -15.14
C ILE A 88 10.26 4.60 -15.40
N ASP A 89 11.26 5.27 -14.83
CA ASP A 89 12.65 4.80 -14.83
C ASP A 89 12.80 3.64 -13.83
N LEU A 90 12.79 2.41 -14.35
CA LEU A 90 12.82 1.20 -13.52
C LEU A 90 14.11 1.09 -12.69
N ASN A 91 15.24 1.58 -13.18
CA ASN A 91 16.51 1.51 -12.46
C ASN A 91 16.51 2.47 -11.27
N LYS A 92 16.06 3.71 -11.48
CA LYS A 92 15.88 4.67 -10.38
C LYS A 92 14.84 4.18 -9.36
N LEU A 93 13.75 3.57 -9.83
CA LEU A 93 12.74 3.01 -8.94
C LEU A 93 13.32 1.90 -8.05
N LYS A 94 14.12 0.99 -8.61
CA LYS A 94 14.82 -0.06 -7.85
C LYS A 94 15.77 0.52 -6.81
N GLN A 95 16.57 1.51 -7.19
CA GLN A 95 17.50 2.19 -6.27
C GLN A 95 16.77 2.88 -5.12
N LEU A 96 15.65 3.55 -5.42
CA LEU A 96 14.84 4.22 -4.39
C LEU A 96 14.18 3.19 -3.47
N ALA A 97 13.59 2.13 -4.03
CA ALA A 97 12.94 1.04 -3.31
C ALA A 97 13.88 0.26 -2.39
N TRP A 98 15.18 0.20 -2.71
CA TRP A 98 16.19 -0.47 -1.89
C TRP A 98 16.25 0.07 -0.45
N ASN A 99 16.00 1.37 -0.28
CA ASN A 99 16.02 2.03 1.04
C ASN A 99 14.65 1.99 1.76
N GLY A 100 13.69 1.23 1.22
CA GLY A 100 12.34 1.14 1.75
C GLY A 100 11.33 1.99 0.96
N ILE A 101 10.14 1.41 0.79
CA ILE A 101 9.04 2.02 0.04
C ILE A 101 7.98 2.52 1.05
N PRO A 102 7.56 3.79 0.97
CA PRO A 102 6.43 4.33 1.75
C PRO A 102 5.16 3.49 1.56
N ASP A 103 4.38 3.28 2.62
CA ASP A 103 3.21 2.40 2.60
C ASP A 103 2.22 2.73 1.48
N CYS A 104 1.94 4.02 1.29
CA CYS A 104 1.02 4.53 0.26
C CYS A 104 1.47 4.25 -1.19
N CYS A 105 2.77 4.06 -1.42
CA CYS A 105 3.34 3.82 -2.74
C CYS A 105 3.68 2.33 -2.96
N ARG A 106 3.56 1.50 -1.91
CA ARG A 106 4.11 0.14 -1.90
C ARG A 106 3.44 -0.78 -2.90
N LEU A 107 2.11 -0.80 -2.92
CA LEU A 107 1.35 -1.68 -3.82
C LEU A 107 1.74 -1.47 -5.29
N MET A 108 1.63 -0.23 -5.77
CA MET A 108 1.95 0.13 -7.15
C MET A 108 3.42 -0.16 -7.48
N THR A 109 4.33 0.19 -6.56
CA THR A 109 5.76 -0.08 -6.74
C THR A 109 6.03 -1.58 -6.85
N TRP A 110 5.44 -2.41 -5.99
CA TRP A 110 5.58 -3.87 -6.07
C TRP A 110 5.02 -4.44 -7.36
N GLN A 111 3.87 -3.95 -7.83
CA GLN A 111 3.28 -4.39 -9.10
C GLN A 111 4.17 -4.05 -10.30
N ILE A 112 4.84 -2.89 -10.31
CA ILE A 112 5.79 -2.51 -11.37
C ILE A 112 7.07 -3.35 -11.26
N LEU A 113 7.66 -3.46 -10.07
CA LEU A 113 8.92 -4.19 -9.87
C LEU A 113 8.78 -5.69 -10.14
N SER A 114 7.61 -6.26 -9.90
CA SER A 114 7.28 -7.66 -10.23
C SER A 114 6.89 -7.88 -11.69
N GLY A 115 6.77 -6.81 -12.48
CA GLY A 115 6.40 -6.86 -13.90
C GLY A 115 4.92 -7.18 -14.15
N ILE A 116 4.04 -7.02 -13.17
CA ILE A 116 2.59 -7.07 -13.37
C ILE A 116 2.12 -5.84 -14.15
N LEU A 117 2.59 -4.66 -13.71
CA LEU A 117 2.36 -3.40 -14.39
C LEU A 117 3.57 -3.03 -15.24
N THR A 118 3.31 -2.39 -16.38
CA THR A 118 4.38 -1.88 -17.26
C THR A 118 5.01 -0.62 -16.69
N ILE A 119 6.10 -0.14 -17.29
CA ILE A 119 6.68 1.16 -16.96
C ILE A 119 5.88 2.36 -17.49
N PHE A 120 4.73 2.12 -18.15
CA PHE A 120 3.90 3.16 -18.76
C PHE A 120 2.56 3.29 -18.03
N PRO A 121 2.39 4.27 -17.11
CA PRO A 121 1.17 4.42 -16.32
C PRO A 121 -0.12 4.49 -17.13
N ALA A 122 -0.07 5.03 -18.35
CA ALA A 122 -1.22 5.12 -19.26
C ALA A 122 -1.85 3.75 -19.59
N GLN A 123 -1.08 2.66 -19.54
CA GLN A 123 -1.55 1.30 -19.85
C GLN A 123 -2.09 0.55 -18.63
N HIS A 124 -1.81 1.02 -17.42
CA HIS A 124 -2.03 0.22 -16.22
C HIS A 124 -3.51 -0.12 -16.01
N GLY A 125 -4.42 0.82 -16.27
CA GLY A 125 -5.85 0.57 -16.09
C GLY A 125 -6.39 -0.56 -16.94
N GLU A 126 -5.95 -0.65 -18.20
CA GLU A 126 -6.35 -1.75 -19.09
C GLU A 126 -5.76 -3.09 -18.61
N ILE A 127 -4.52 -3.09 -18.14
CA ILE A 127 -3.86 -4.28 -17.59
C ILE A 127 -4.61 -4.79 -16.35
N LEU A 128 -4.97 -3.90 -15.43
CA LEU A 128 -5.67 -4.27 -14.20
C LEU A 128 -7.08 -4.83 -14.48
N ILE A 129 -7.81 -4.24 -15.45
CA ILE A 129 -9.10 -4.78 -15.90
C ILE A 129 -8.92 -6.20 -16.46
N LYS A 130 -7.95 -6.39 -17.38
CA LYS A 130 -7.65 -7.72 -17.94
C LYS A 130 -7.28 -8.73 -16.86
N LYS A 131 -6.49 -8.32 -15.86
CA LYS A 131 -6.07 -9.15 -14.73
C LYS A 131 -7.21 -9.53 -13.80
N ARG A 132 -8.18 -8.63 -13.60
CA ARG A 132 -9.43 -8.91 -12.88
C ARG A 132 -10.29 -9.91 -13.65
N ASP A 133 -10.49 -9.68 -14.94
CA ASP A 133 -11.31 -10.57 -15.77
C ASP A 133 -10.71 -11.98 -15.85
N GLU A 134 -9.39 -12.07 -15.95
CA GLU A 134 -8.66 -13.34 -15.89
C GLU A 134 -8.87 -14.06 -14.55
N TYR A 135 -8.74 -13.35 -13.43
CA TYR A 135 -8.97 -13.93 -12.11
C TYR A 135 -10.43 -14.36 -11.89
N ASN A 136 -11.40 -13.57 -12.34
CA ASN A 136 -12.82 -13.94 -12.29
C ASN A 136 -13.12 -15.23 -13.05
N LYS A 137 -12.46 -15.44 -14.21
CA LYS A 137 -12.54 -16.71 -14.95
C LYS A 137 -11.98 -17.86 -14.12
N PHE A 138 -10.92 -17.64 -13.34
CA PHE A 138 -10.40 -18.68 -12.45
C PHE A 138 -11.37 -19.02 -11.31
N ILE A 139 -12.04 -18.02 -10.72
CA ILE A 139 -13.08 -18.25 -9.70
C ILE A 139 -14.19 -19.15 -10.27
N SER A 140 -14.75 -18.78 -11.44
CA SER A 140 -15.84 -19.54 -12.04
C SER A 140 -15.42 -20.95 -12.47
N THR A 141 -14.25 -21.07 -13.08
CA THR A 141 -13.76 -22.36 -13.60
C THR A 141 -13.42 -23.32 -12.46
N TYR A 142 -12.75 -22.82 -11.42
CA TYR A 142 -12.09 -23.68 -10.45
C TYR A 142 -12.72 -23.66 -9.06
N PHE A 143 -12.97 -22.47 -8.51
CA PHE A 143 -13.39 -22.36 -7.11
C PHE A 143 -14.85 -22.77 -6.91
N GLN A 144 -15.73 -22.50 -7.89
CA GLN A 144 -17.12 -22.98 -7.82
C GLN A 144 -17.21 -24.50 -7.68
N ASN A 145 -16.28 -25.24 -8.31
CA ASN A 145 -16.19 -26.70 -8.28
C ASN A 145 -15.24 -27.25 -7.20
N ARG A 146 -14.87 -26.45 -6.19
CA ARG A 146 -13.89 -26.82 -5.14
C ARG A 146 -14.23 -28.07 -4.33
N ASN A 147 -15.51 -28.43 -4.24
CA ASN A 147 -15.98 -29.60 -3.49
C ASN A 147 -15.92 -30.90 -4.33
N SER A 148 -15.46 -30.84 -5.57
CA SER A 148 -15.19 -32.05 -6.37
C SER A 148 -14.15 -32.93 -5.69
N THR A 149 -14.29 -34.25 -5.82
CA THR A 149 -13.52 -35.24 -5.05
C THR A 149 -12.01 -35.14 -5.26
N SER A 150 -11.55 -34.72 -6.45
CA SER A 150 -10.14 -34.70 -6.85
C SER A 150 -9.26 -33.73 -6.07
N ASN A 151 -9.79 -32.61 -5.57
CA ASN A 151 -9.02 -31.57 -4.86
C ASN A 151 -9.48 -31.35 -3.41
N SER A 152 -10.30 -32.27 -2.88
CA SER A 152 -10.88 -32.20 -1.54
C SER A 152 -9.83 -32.10 -0.43
N ALA A 153 -8.67 -32.75 -0.59
CA ALA A 153 -7.56 -32.68 0.36
C ALA A 153 -6.94 -31.28 0.43
N THR A 154 -6.68 -30.66 -0.73
CA THR A 154 -6.10 -29.32 -0.84
C THR A 154 -6.98 -28.27 -0.17
N ILE A 155 -8.28 -28.23 -0.52
CA ILE A 155 -9.19 -27.26 0.08
C ILE A 155 -9.37 -27.49 1.59
N ARG A 156 -9.41 -28.76 2.03
CA ARG A 156 -9.51 -29.09 3.46
C ARG A 156 -8.31 -28.57 4.23
N GLN A 157 -7.10 -28.74 3.71
CA GLN A 157 -5.89 -28.25 4.37
C GLN A 157 -5.88 -26.72 4.46
N ILE A 158 -6.23 -26.03 3.37
CA ILE A 158 -6.36 -24.57 3.33
C ILE A 158 -7.35 -24.09 4.39
N CYS A 159 -8.52 -24.74 4.51
CA CYS A 159 -9.53 -24.39 5.52
C CYS A 159 -9.07 -24.62 6.96
N ILE A 160 -8.12 -25.52 7.20
CA ILE A 160 -7.52 -25.76 8.52
C ILE A 160 -6.47 -24.69 8.86
N ASP A 161 -5.72 -24.22 7.86
CA ASP A 161 -4.60 -23.30 8.06
C ASP A 161 -5.04 -21.84 8.18
N ILE A 162 -6.07 -21.42 7.44
CA ILE A 162 -6.49 -20.02 7.37
C ILE A 162 -6.89 -19.44 8.74
N PRO A 163 -7.74 -20.09 9.56
CA PRO A 163 -8.08 -19.56 10.89
C PRO A 163 -6.86 -19.41 11.81
N ARG A 164 -5.80 -20.18 11.56
CA ARG A 164 -4.55 -20.18 12.32
C ARG A 164 -3.49 -19.22 11.75
N THR A 165 -3.77 -18.55 10.64
CA THR A 165 -2.89 -17.58 9.99
C THR A 165 -3.00 -16.24 10.70
N PHE A 166 -1.91 -15.77 11.32
CA PHE A 166 -1.86 -14.55 12.14
C PHE A 166 -3.04 -14.43 13.14
N PRO A 167 -3.22 -15.38 14.07
CA PRO A 167 -4.45 -15.52 14.86
C PRO A 167 -4.70 -14.36 15.83
N LEU A 168 -3.65 -13.60 16.17
CA LEU A 168 -3.72 -12.45 17.07
C LEU A 168 -4.03 -11.13 16.35
N VAL A 169 -4.13 -11.14 15.02
CA VAL A 169 -4.36 -9.93 14.22
C VAL A 169 -5.82 -9.93 13.72
N PRO A 170 -6.69 -9.02 14.23
CA PRO A 170 -8.14 -9.11 14.04
C PRO A 170 -8.61 -9.20 12.58
N ILE A 171 -7.95 -8.47 11.68
CA ILE A 171 -8.32 -8.46 10.26
C ILE A 171 -8.28 -9.86 9.61
N PHE A 172 -7.42 -10.77 10.09
CA PHE A 172 -7.30 -12.14 9.57
C PHE A 172 -8.39 -13.08 10.11
N GLN A 173 -9.11 -12.65 11.14
CA GLN A 173 -10.26 -13.37 11.69
C GLN A 173 -11.58 -12.96 11.02
N ASN A 174 -11.56 -11.96 10.14
CA ASN A 174 -12.73 -11.54 9.39
C ASN A 174 -13.08 -12.56 8.28
N ASP A 175 -14.35 -12.97 8.22
CA ASP A 175 -14.84 -13.98 7.26
C ASP A 175 -14.59 -13.62 5.79
N SER A 176 -14.66 -12.33 5.45
CA SER A 176 -14.43 -11.87 4.07
C SER A 176 -12.96 -12.04 3.69
N ILE A 177 -12.03 -11.76 4.61
CA ILE A 177 -10.59 -11.97 4.42
C ILE A 177 -10.26 -13.45 4.40
N GLN A 178 -10.83 -14.27 5.28
CA GLN A 178 -10.62 -15.72 5.26
C GLN A 178 -11.14 -16.34 3.96
N SER A 179 -12.31 -15.92 3.49
CA SER A 179 -12.87 -16.37 2.21
C SER A 179 -11.99 -15.95 1.02
N MET A 180 -11.40 -14.75 1.08
CA MET A 180 -10.42 -14.26 0.10
C MET A 180 -9.17 -15.15 0.08
N TYR A 181 -8.62 -15.48 1.25
CA TYR A 181 -7.46 -16.37 1.37
C TYR A 181 -7.76 -17.76 0.80
N GLN A 182 -8.93 -18.32 1.13
CA GLN A 182 -9.36 -19.62 0.60
C GLN A 182 -9.37 -19.63 -0.93
N ARG A 183 -9.95 -18.59 -1.55
CA ARG A 183 -10.00 -18.46 -3.00
C ARG A 183 -8.61 -18.34 -3.62
N ILE A 184 -7.80 -17.40 -3.13
CA ILE A 184 -6.45 -17.15 -3.64
C ILE A 184 -5.60 -18.43 -3.58
N LEU A 185 -5.53 -19.05 -2.40
CA LEU A 185 -4.67 -20.21 -2.16
C LEU A 185 -5.16 -21.43 -2.97
N TYR A 186 -6.47 -21.67 -3.00
CA TYR A 186 -7.02 -22.81 -3.74
C TYR A 186 -6.79 -22.65 -5.25
N ILE A 187 -7.11 -21.48 -5.81
CA ILE A 187 -6.91 -21.19 -7.24
C ILE A 187 -5.42 -21.28 -7.60
N TRP A 188 -4.53 -20.76 -6.76
CA TRP A 188 -3.10 -20.88 -7.01
C TRP A 188 -2.64 -22.34 -6.97
N ALA A 189 -3.03 -23.11 -5.95
CA ALA A 189 -2.59 -24.49 -5.74
C ALA A 189 -2.93 -25.42 -6.90
N ILE A 190 -4.18 -25.42 -7.36
CA ILE A 190 -4.62 -26.28 -8.47
C ILE A 190 -3.99 -25.92 -9.82
N ARG A 191 -3.57 -24.65 -9.98
CA ARG A 191 -2.87 -24.18 -11.19
C ARG A 191 -1.38 -24.52 -11.15
N HIS A 192 -0.86 -24.91 -10.00
CA HIS A 192 0.55 -25.29 -9.79
C HIS A 192 0.62 -26.69 -9.16
N PRO A 193 0.17 -27.75 -9.85
CA PRO A 193 0.03 -29.10 -9.28
C PRO A 193 1.37 -29.71 -8.82
N ALA A 194 2.50 -29.26 -9.37
CA ALA A 194 3.83 -29.68 -8.94
C ALA A 194 4.17 -29.23 -7.50
N SER A 195 3.51 -28.18 -7.00
CA SER A 195 3.62 -27.71 -5.62
C SER A 195 2.36 -28.03 -4.83
N SER A 196 1.18 -27.80 -5.42
CA SER A 196 -0.09 -27.69 -4.70
C SER A 196 0.01 -26.67 -3.55
N TYR A 197 -0.93 -26.71 -2.61
CA TYR A 197 -0.84 -25.93 -1.38
C TYR A 197 0.16 -26.56 -0.42
N VAL A 198 1.08 -25.74 0.09
CA VAL A 198 2.03 -26.08 1.15
C VAL A 198 1.86 -25.07 2.29
N GLN A 199 1.74 -25.57 3.52
CA GLN A 199 1.67 -24.71 4.70
C GLN A 199 2.85 -23.74 4.74
N GLY A 200 2.58 -22.46 5.00
CA GLY A 200 3.53 -21.36 4.93
C GLY A 200 3.33 -20.47 3.70
N ILE A 201 2.68 -20.96 2.63
CA ILE A 201 2.28 -20.10 1.50
C ILE A 201 1.22 -19.08 1.94
N ASN A 202 0.32 -19.49 2.84
CA ASN A 202 -0.71 -18.63 3.45
C ASN A 202 -0.10 -17.38 4.11
N ASP A 203 1.06 -17.49 4.75
CA ASP A 203 1.71 -16.38 5.45
C ASP A 203 2.25 -15.32 4.50
N LEU A 204 2.60 -15.70 3.25
CA LEU A 204 3.11 -14.78 2.24
C LEU A 204 2.07 -13.75 1.78
N ILE A 205 0.78 -14.05 1.91
CA ILE A 205 -0.29 -13.14 1.51
C ILE A 205 -0.40 -11.97 2.50
N GLY A 206 -0.03 -12.15 3.78
CA GLY A 206 -0.22 -11.14 4.83
C GLY A 206 0.34 -9.75 4.50
N PRO A 207 1.64 -9.64 4.17
CA PRO A 207 2.26 -8.36 3.78
C PRO A 207 1.68 -7.76 2.49
N ILE A 208 1.24 -8.62 1.57
CA ILE A 208 0.62 -8.20 0.30
C ILE A 208 -0.77 -7.62 0.58
N LEU A 209 -1.58 -8.30 1.39
CA LEU A 209 -2.90 -7.85 1.82
C LEU A 209 -2.82 -6.50 2.54
N PHE A 210 -1.85 -6.34 3.46
CA PHE A 210 -1.64 -5.07 4.13
C PHE A 210 -1.42 -3.94 3.12
N SER A 211 -0.51 -4.15 2.16
CA SER A 211 -0.20 -3.17 1.12
C SER A 211 -1.39 -2.89 0.19
N ALA A 212 -2.20 -3.90 -0.10
CA ALA A 212 -3.39 -3.78 -0.94
C ALA A 212 -4.56 -3.05 -0.25
N LEU A 213 -4.67 -3.16 1.08
CA LEU A 213 -5.69 -2.51 1.89
C LEU A 213 -5.30 -1.11 2.37
N PHE A 214 -4.00 -0.81 2.40
CA PHE A 214 -3.48 0.47 2.85
C PHE A 214 -4.14 1.71 2.19
N PRO A 215 -4.45 1.73 0.87
CA PRO A 215 -5.12 2.87 0.24
C PRO A 215 -6.51 3.20 0.81
N TYR A 216 -7.14 2.28 1.52
CA TYR A 216 -8.49 2.44 2.08
C TYR A 216 -8.48 2.75 3.57
N PHE A 217 -7.56 2.13 4.32
CA PHE A 217 -7.53 2.21 5.78
C PHE A 217 -6.30 2.93 6.36
N GLY A 218 -5.31 3.28 5.53
CA GLY A 218 -4.10 3.95 5.97
C GLY A 218 -3.31 3.16 7.00
N SER A 219 -2.89 3.82 8.09
CA SER A 219 -2.17 3.16 9.20
C SER A 219 -3.00 2.13 9.95
N ASP A 220 -4.33 2.23 9.85
CA ASP A 220 -5.24 1.51 10.73
C ASP A 220 -5.69 0.16 10.11
N VAL A 221 -5.06 -0.26 9.01
CA VAL A 221 -5.37 -1.50 8.26
C VAL A 221 -5.58 -2.69 9.20
N LEU A 222 -4.64 -2.95 10.11
CA LEU A 222 -4.68 -4.15 10.96
C LEU A 222 -5.82 -4.17 11.98
N THR A 223 -6.46 -3.02 12.21
CA THR A 223 -7.54 -2.82 13.19
C THR A 223 -8.88 -2.46 12.55
N SER A 224 -8.87 -2.14 11.26
CA SER A 224 -10.05 -1.75 10.50
C SER A 224 -10.89 -2.97 10.14
N ASP A 225 -12.20 -2.77 9.97
CA ASP A 225 -13.11 -3.82 9.51
C ASP A 225 -13.20 -3.83 7.98
N PRO A 226 -12.72 -4.87 7.28
CA PRO A 226 -12.80 -4.98 5.83
C PRO A 226 -14.24 -5.00 5.29
N SER A 227 -15.23 -5.33 6.13
CA SER A 227 -16.65 -5.38 5.72
C SER A 227 -17.21 -4.00 5.33
N THR A 228 -16.52 -2.92 5.68
CA THR A 228 -16.91 -1.56 5.29
C THR A 228 -16.63 -1.24 3.82
N LEU A 229 -15.83 -2.07 3.14
CA LEU A 229 -15.52 -1.91 1.71
C LEU A 229 -16.60 -2.61 0.87
N ASP A 230 -16.90 -2.06 -0.30
CA ASP A 230 -17.82 -2.70 -1.23
C ASP A 230 -17.19 -3.96 -1.87
N GLY A 231 -18.04 -4.83 -2.41
CA GLY A 231 -17.60 -6.11 -2.97
C GLY A 231 -16.65 -5.98 -4.17
N GLN A 232 -16.75 -4.92 -4.97
CA GLN A 232 -15.84 -4.71 -6.10
C GLN A 232 -14.46 -4.29 -5.61
N THR A 233 -14.40 -3.45 -4.58
CA THR A 233 -13.17 -3.06 -3.91
C THR A 233 -12.46 -4.25 -3.26
N LEU A 234 -13.20 -5.11 -2.56
CA LEU A 234 -12.64 -6.34 -1.99
C LEU A 234 -12.12 -7.30 -3.08
N LEU A 235 -12.83 -7.40 -4.20
CA LEU A 235 -12.36 -8.18 -5.36
C LEU A 235 -11.06 -7.60 -5.93
N ASP A 236 -10.91 -6.29 -6.01
CA ASP A 236 -9.68 -5.66 -6.50
C ASP A 236 -8.49 -5.92 -5.57
N VAL A 237 -8.72 -5.86 -4.26
CA VAL A 237 -7.73 -6.25 -3.24
C VAL A 237 -7.32 -7.71 -3.43
N GLU A 238 -8.30 -8.60 -3.62
CA GLU A 238 -8.06 -10.03 -3.85
C GLU A 238 -7.23 -10.29 -5.10
N VAL A 239 -7.58 -9.65 -6.22
CA VAL A 239 -6.87 -9.75 -7.51
C VAL A 239 -5.42 -9.29 -7.35
N ASN A 240 -5.21 -8.15 -6.68
CA ASN A 240 -3.87 -7.64 -6.39
C ASN A 240 -3.04 -8.65 -5.59
N CYS A 241 -3.64 -9.25 -4.55
CA CYS A 241 -3.00 -10.27 -3.73
C CYS A 241 -2.63 -11.51 -4.54
N PHE A 242 -3.55 -12.03 -5.36
CA PHE A 242 -3.32 -13.21 -6.19
C PHE A 242 -2.15 -13.03 -7.15
N TRP A 243 -2.11 -11.92 -7.89
CA TRP A 243 -1.08 -11.70 -8.90
C TRP A 243 0.30 -11.43 -8.29
N LEU A 244 0.36 -10.68 -7.18
CA LEU A 244 1.61 -10.45 -6.46
C LEU A 244 2.13 -11.73 -5.81
N LEU A 245 1.25 -12.56 -5.21
CA LEU A 245 1.62 -13.87 -4.69
C LEU A 245 2.18 -14.76 -5.79
N THR A 246 1.51 -14.81 -6.95
CA THR A 246 1.97 -15.60 -8.11
C THR A 246 3.37 -15.18 -8.54
N LYS A 247 3.61 -13.87 -8.71
CA LYS A 247 4.93 -13.35 -9.08
C LYS A 247 6.01 -13.60 -8.03
N LEU A 248 5.65 -13.56 -6.75
CA LEU A 248 6.58 -13.90 -5.68
C LEU A 248 6.98 -15.38 -5.78
N LEU A 249 6.00 -16.27 -5.93
CA LEU A 249 6.21 -17.71 -5.98
C LEU A 249 6.93 -18.18 -7.24
N ASP A 250 6.77 -17.51 -8.39
CA ASP A 250 7.52 -17.81 -9.63
C ASP A 250 9.05 -17.89 -9.38
N ASN A 251 9.56 -17.10 -8.43
CA ASN A 251 11.00 -17.02 -8.13
C ASN A 251 11.49 -18.04 -7.09
N ILE A 252 10.57 -18.71 -6.39
CA ILE A 252 10.87 -19.60 -5.25
C ILE A 252 10.02 -20.87 -5.26
N ILE A 253 9.46 -21.25 -6.41
CA ILE A 253 8.54 -22.40 -6.50
C ILE A 253 9.21 -23.71 -6.07
N ASP A 254 10.53 -23.83 -6.27
CA ASP A 254 11.37 -24.95 -5.85
C ASP A 254 11.44 -25.13 -4.32
N ASN A 255 11.04 -24.12 -3.54
CA ASN A 255 10.87 -24.25 -2.11
C ASN A 255 9.63 -25.06 -1.71
N TYR A 256 8.65 -25.16 -2.60
CA TYR A 256 7.33 -25.70 -2.30
C TYR A 256 6.99 -26.96 -3.13
N THR A 257 7.86 -27.38 -4.03
CA THR A 257 7.77 -28.71 -4.66
C THR A 257 8.07 -29.84 -3.66
N PRO A 258 7.68 -31.09 -3.94
CA PRO A 258 8.05 -32.26 -3.14
C PRO A 258 9.54 -32.26 -2.77
N ASP A 259 9.83 -32.69 -1.55
CA ASP A 259 11.16 -32.70 -0.92
C ASP A 259 11.81 -31.31 -0.71
N GLN A 260 11.15 -30.22 -1.12
CA GLN A 260 11.56 -28.83 -0.91
C GLN A 260 13.05 -28.55 -1.27
N PRO A 261 13.54 -28.95 -2.46
CA PRO A 261 14.96 -28.86 -2.84
C PRO A 261 15.51 -27.43 -2.80
N GLY A 262 14.66 -26.42 -3.07
CA GLY A 262 15.02 -25.01 -2.97
C GLY A 262 15.40 -24.60 -1.56
N ILE A 263 14.63 -25.06 -0.56
CA ILE A 263 14.91 -24.81 0.86
C ILE A 263 16.22 -25.48 1.25
N GLN A 264 16.42 -26.75 0.91
CA GLN A 264 17.66 -27.46 1.23
C GLN A 264 18.89 -26.77 0.62
N THR A 265 18.77 -26.27 -0.61
CA THR A 265 19.85 -25.55 -1.29
C THR A 265 20.16 -24.22 -0.62
N LYS A 266 19.11 -23.47 -0.21
CA LYS A 266 19.26 -22.21 0.52
C LYS A 266 19.90 -22.44 1.90
N ILE A 267 19.49 -23.47 2.64
CA ILE A 267 20.10 -23.85 3.93
C ILE A 267 21.58 -24.20 3.76
N ARG A 268 21.94 -25.01 2.76
CA ARG A 268 23.34 -25.35 2.47
C ARG A 268 24.19 -24.11 2.14
N LYS A 269 23.64 -23.15 1.39
CA LYS A 269 24.33 -21.87 1.10
C LYS A 269 24.55 -21.05 2.37
N VAL A 270 23.52 -20.93 3.21
CA VAL A 270 23.63 -20.22 4.49
C VAL A 270 24.68 -20.86 5.38
N ARG A 271 24.67 -22.20 5.52
CA ARG A 271 25.69 -22.92 6.30
C ARG A 271 27.11 -22.57 5.86
N ARG A 272 27.39 -22.65 4.56
CA ARG A 272 28.72 -22.31 4.00
C ARG A 272 29.12 -20.85 4.29
N LEU A 273 28.16 -19.92 4.20
CA LEU A 273 28.43 -18.51 4.51
C LEU A 273 28.77 -18.33 5.99
N VAL A 274 28.04 -18.97 6.90
CA VAL A 274 28.35 -18.90 8.33
C VAL A 274 29.71 -19.53 8.62
N GLU A 275 30.01 -20.71 8.06
CA GLU A 275 31.33 -21.35 8.19
C GLU A 275 32.48 -20.45 7.68
N MET A 276 32.25 -19.65 6.64
CA MET A 276 33.25 -18.72 6.09
C MET A 276 33.48 -17.48 6.95
N PHE A 277 32.45 -16.95 7.60
CA PHE A 277 32.51 -15.64 8.27
C PHE A 277 32.49 -15.71 9.80
N ASP A 278 32.00 -16.80 10.39
CA ASP A 278 31.92 -17.03 11.83
C ASP A 278 32.19 -18.50 12.15
N SER A 279 33.47 -18.90 12.02
CA SER A 279 33.92 -20.26 12.26
C SER A 279 33.85 -20.70 13.73
N ASN A 280 33.51 -19.79 14.66
CA ASN A 280 33.41 -20.08 16.10
C ASN A 280 31.98 -20.45 16.55
N GLN A 281 30.99 -20.44 15.65
CA GLN A 281 29.60 -20.83 15.95
C GLN A 281 29.28 -22.31 15.70
N PHE A 282 30.25 -23.12 15.27
CA PHE A 282 30.09 -24.56 15.01
C PHE A 282 31.06 -25.42 15.82
#